data_AF-A0AAX3X4T2-F1
#
_entry.id   AF-A0AAX3X4T2-F1
#
_cell.length_a   1.000
_cell.length_b   1.000
_cell.length_c   1.000
_cell.angle_alpha   90.00
_cell.angle_beta   90.00
_cell.angle_gamma   90.00
#
_symmetry.space_group_name_H-M   'P 1'
#
loop_
_entity.id
_entity.type
_entity.pdbx_description
1 polymer ?
#
loop_
_entity_poly.entity_id
_entity_poly.type
_entity_poly.pdbx_seq_one_letter_code
_entity_poly.pdbx_strand_id
1 'polypeptide(L)' 'MAKVRTKILEANDIHDIENIEDKINAYLDSLQEGTFIDIKFSTVLHPNYSKTYTALIVYKTN' A
#
# COMPACT_ATOMS: atom_id res chain seq x y z
N MET A 1 20.15 -14.40 -1.13
CA MET A 1 19.41 -14.94 -2.29
C MET A 1 18.10 -14.21 -2.28
N ALA A 2 17.86 -13.40 -3.30
CA ALA A 2 16.83 -12.40 -3.18
C ALA A 2 15.43 -13.01 -3.02
N LYS A 3 14.71 -12.56 -2.00
CA LYS A 3 13.36 -13.00 -1.67
C LYS A 3 12.36 -11.91 -2.02
N VAL A 4 11.27 -12.29 -2.69
CA VAL A 4 10.15 -11.40 -2.96
C VAL A 4 9.20 -11.41 -1.77
N ARG A 5 8.75 -10.24 -1.34
CA ARG A 5 7.79 -10.03 -0.26
C ARG A 5 6.64 -9.14 -0.72
N THR A 6 5.52 -9.20 -0.01
CA THR A 6 4.34 -8.37 -0.27
C THR A 6 3.84 -7.72 1.02
N LYS A 7 3.23 -6.54 0.89
CA LYS A 7 2.52 -5.82 1.93
C LYS A 7 1.21 -5.28 1.36
N ILE A 8 0.12 -5.44 2.11
CA ILE A 8 -1.19 -4.88 1.77
C ILE A 8 -1.49 -3.78 2.78
N LEU A 9 -1.87 -2.60 2.30
CA LEU A 9 -2.29 -1.46 3.09
C LEU A 9 -3.72 -1.08 2.70
N GLU A 10 -4.56 -0.77 3.68
CA GLU A 10 -5.99 -0.48 3.47
C GLU A 10 -6.42 0.77 4.26
N ALA A 11 -7.36 1.53 3.68
CA ALA A 11 -8.08 2.64 4.29
C ALA A 11 -9.57 2.55 3.92
N ASN A 12 -10.47 2.74 4.89
CA ASN A 12 -11.90 2.43 4.77
C ASN A 12 -12.82 3.66 4.66
N ASP A 13 -12.26 4.88 4.57
CA ASP A 13 -13.03 6.12 4.59
C ASP A 13 -12.72 7.02 3.39
N ILE A 14 -13.75 7.72 2.89
CA ILE A 14 -13.68 8.67 1.77
C ILE A 14 -12.88 9.92 2.14
N HIS A 15 -12.74 10.20 3.44
CA HIS A 15 -11.91 11.27 3.99
C HIS A 15 -10.45 10.85 4.26
N ASP A 16 -10.11 9.58 4.04
CA ASP A 16 -8.82 8.97 4.39
C ASP A 16 -7.96 8.62 3.16
N ILE A 17 -8.12 9.30 2.03
CA ILE A 17 -7.15 9.16 0.93
C ILE A 17 -5.75 9.59 1.38
N GLU A 18 -5.66 10.67 2.16
CA GLU A 18 -4.40 11.10 2.79
C GLU A 18 -3.85 10.00 3.73
N ASN A 19 -4.73 9.24 4.40
CA ASN A 19 -4.34 8.14 5.28
C ASN A 19 -3.69 6.97 4.51
N ILE A 20 -4.17 6.65 3.30
CA ILE A 20 -3.51 5.60 2.50
C ILE A 20 -2.17 6.07 1.96
N GLU A 21 -2.04 7.34 1.56
CA GLU A 21 -0.77 7.93 1.11
C GLU A 21 0.26 7.98 2.25
N ASP A 22 -0.12 8.44 3.44
CA ASP A 22 0.75 8.47 4.62
C ASP A 22 1.23 7.09 5.03
N LYS A 23 0.33 6.08 4.99
CA LYS A 23 0.70 4.68 5.27
C LYS A 23 1.70 4.15 4.25
N ILE A 24 1.56 4.52 2.98
CA ILE A 24 2.50 4.13 1.93
C ILE A 24 3.84 4.81 2.18
N ASN A 25 3.86 6.13 2.38
CA ASN A 25 5.08 6.89 2.63
C ASN A 25 5.84 6.35 3.85
N ALA A 26 5.16 6.17 4.99
CA ALA A 26 5.76 5.60 6.19
C ALA A 26 6.31 4.17 5.96
N TYR A 27 5.66 3.39 5.10
CA TYR A 27 6.18 2.07 4.72
C TYR A 27 7.41 2.18 3.83
N LEU A 28 7.40 3.05 2.81
CA LEU A 28 8.51 3.27 1.90
C LEU A 28 9.76 3.78 2.64
N ASP A 29 9.59 4.68 3.62
CA ASP A 29 10.67 5.20 4.47
C ASP A 29 11.34 4.11 5.31
N SER A 30 10.61 3.04 5.63
CA SER A 30 11.14 1.90 6.39
C SER A 30 11.96 0.92 5.54
N LEU A 31 11.91 1.05 4.21
CA LEU A 31 12.62 0.15 3.31
C LEU A 31 14.07 0.59 3.11
N GLN A 32 14.95 -0.38 2.91
CA GLN A 32 16.34 -0.11 2.62
C GLN A 32 16.47 0.61 1.27
N GLU A 33 17.33 1.62 1.21
CA GLU A 33 17.66 2.31 -0.04
C GLU A 33 18.10 1.31 -1.12
N GLY A 34 17.61 1.50 -2.35
CA GLY A 34 17.84 0.57 -3.47
C GLY A 34 16.91 -0.65 -3.50
N THR A 35 15.92 -0.74 -2.60
CA THR A 35 14.86 -1.76 -2.69
C THR A 35 14.03 -1.53 -3.96
N PHE A 36 13.87 -2.58 -4.76
CA PHE A 36 12.93 -2.56 -5.90
C PHE A 36 11.51 -2.79 -5.41
N ILE A 37 10.59 -1.92 -5.85
CA ILE A 37 9.21 -1.88 -5.38
C ILE A 37 8.27 -1.74 -6.59
N ASP A 38 7.19 -2.52 -6.58
CA ASP A 38 6.02 -2.38 -7.46
C ASP A 38 4.78 -2.13 -6.60
N ILE A 39 4.01 -1.09 -6.89
CA ILE A 39 2.84 -0.67 -6.09
C ILE A 39 1.60 -0.69 -6.98
N LYS A 40 0.56 -1.40 -6.54
CA LYS A 40 -0.72 -1.49 -7.25
C LYS A 40 -1.85 -0.96 -6.38
N PHE A 41 -2.60 0.00 -6.92
CA PHE A 41 -3.74 0.60 -6.26
C PHE A 41 -5.06 -0.02 -6.73
N SER A 42 -5.99 -0.17 -5.80
CA SER A 42 -7.37 -0.57 -6.11
C SER A 42 -8.33 0.13 -5.16
N THR A 43 -9.55 0.35 -5.63
CA THR A 43 -10.65 0.91 -4.83
C THR A 43 -11.85 -0.01 -4.94
N VAL A 44 -12.44 -0.36 -3.80
CA VAL A 44 -13.66 -1.14 -3.71
C VAL A 44 -14.77 -0.27 -3.16
N LEU A 45 -15.90 -0.23 -3.86
CA LEU A 45 -17.13 0.44 -3.45
C LEU A 45 -18.05 -0.60 -2.79
N HIS A 46 -18.36 -0.43 -1.52
CA HIS A 46 -19.30 -1.29 -0.81
C HIS A 46 -20.74 -0.81 -0.99
N PRO A 47 -21.74 -1.69 -0.84
CA PRO A 47 -23.16 -1.35 -1.00
C PRO A 47 -23.65 -0.20 -0.10
N ASN A 48 -22.96 0.06 1.02
CA ASN A 48 -23.30 1.10 2.00
C ASN A 48 -22.61 2.45 1.72
N TYR A 49 -22.16 2.70 0.48
CA TYR A 49 -21.40 3.89 0.07
C TYR A 49 -20.02 4.06 0.75
N SER A 50 -19.54 3.08 1.51
CA SER A 50 -18.16 3.08 1.99
C SER A 50 -17.20 2.73 0.86
N LYS A 51 -16.04 3.41 0.84
CA LYS A 51 -14.95 3.16 -0.10
C LYS A 51 -13.77 2.56 0.65
N THR A 52 -13.27 1.42 0.19
CA THR A 52 -11.99 0.89 0.66
C THR A 52 -10.94 1.18 -0.40
N TYR A 53 -9.86 1.86 -0.02
CA TYR A 53 -8.67 2.06 -0.83
C TYR A 53 -7.60 1.07 -0.38
N THR A 54 -7.05 0.33 -1.33
CA THR A 54 -6.06 -0.72 -1.05
C THR A 54 -4.82 -0.52 -1.92
N ALA A 55 -3.65 -0.59 -1.29
CA ALA A 55 -2.36 -0.63 -1.98
C ALA A 55 -1.68 -1.99 -1.73
N LEU A 56 -1.38 -2.71 -2.81
CA LEU A 56 -0.54 -3.91 -2.81
C LEU A 56 0.88 -3.51 -3.19
N ILE A 57 1.81 -3.69 -2.26
CA ILE A 57 3.23 -3.37 -2.44
C ILE A 57 4.01 -4.67 -2.55
N VAL A 58 4.73 -4.86 -3.64
CA VAL A 58 5.60 -6.01 -3.90
C VAL A 58 7.04 -5.52 -3.91
N TYR A 59 7.93 -6.16 -3.15
CA TYR A 59 9.30 -5.69 -3.01
C TYR A 59 10.31 -6.84 -2.90
N LYS A 60 11.56 -6.58 -3.30
CA LYS A 60 12.66 -7.55 -3.31
C LYS A 60 13.64 -7.25 -2.18
N THR A 61 13.86 -8.22 -1.29
CA THR A 61 14.88 -8.17 -0.23
C THR A 61 16.06 -9.07 -0.59
N ASN A 62 17.31 -8.64 -0.34
CA ASN A 62 18.52 -9.39 -0.69
C ASN A 62 18.74 -10.70 0.10
#